data_AF-A0A969AKI2-F1
#
_entry.id   AF-A0A969AKI2-F1
#
_cell.length_a   1.000
_cell.length_b   1.000
_cell.length_c   1.000
_cell.angle_alpha   90.00
_cell.angle_beta   90.00
_cell.angle_gamma   90.00
#
_symmetry.space_group_name_H-M   'P 1'
#
loop_
_entity.id
_entity.type
_entity.pdbx_description
1 polymer ?
#
loop_
_entity_poly.entity_id
_entity_poly.type
_entity_poly.pdbx_seq_one_letter_code
_entity_poly.pdbx_strand_id
1 'polypeptide(L)'
;MKVFVALLLTGVVVAAFVWSDEIFGGSAAAATNGSGRATHTVRRGNLLISITERGTLKTLKSTQIRAETNAKIQSIVAEGTKVKQGEVLVELDKTDAQRELEQFANQVTQLKAELKSATTEQTIQIDQNKTDMEKARLDLEIKTVEETKLLEADIPAEERKLKLSIEEAETALDRARDDVKASARLLEEKFVTENDHKQTLLNLKKAENTLQTAEMEKVSYERFKRPLDIRQKREAVEEAKRGWNGRRSAPRRSSPPRRRSSSRRPSPLPASRTSTSRRPRSSRR
;
A
#
# COMPACT_ATOMS: atom_id res chain seq x y z
N MET A 1 98.79 -97.74 -72.01
CA MET A 1 98.45 -97.81 -70.57
C MET A 1 97.70 -96.53 -70.14
N LYS A 2 96.47 -96.34 -70.63
CA LYS A 2 95.51 -95.29 -70.21
C LYS A 2 94.05 -95.78 -70.36
N VAL A 3 93.83 -96.78 -71.21
CA VAL A 3 92.52 -97.45 -71.38
C VAL A 3 92.21 -98.44 -70.24
N PHE A 4 93.23 -99.02 -69.58
CA PHE A 4 93.02 -99.97 -68.48
C PHE A 4 92.56 -99.35 -67.15
N VAL A 5 92.83 -98.05 -66.92
CA VAL A 5 92.42 -97.37 -65.68
C VAL A 5 90.95 -96.93 -65.73
N ALA A 6 90.42 -96.66 -66.92
CA ALA A 6 89.02 -96.23 -67.10
C ALA A 6 88.01 -97.39 -66.93
N LEU A 7 88.42 -98.64 -67.19
CA LEU A 7 87.58 -99.83 -67.03
C LEU A 7 87.47 -100.31 -65.58
N LEU A 8 88.48 -100.01 -64.75
CA LEU A 8 88.45 -100.37 -63.32
C LEU A 8 87.60 -99.39 -62.48
N LEU A 9 87.51 -98.12 -62.89
CA LEU A 9 86.70 -97.12 -62.17
C LEU A 9 85.20 -97.22 -62.46
N THR A 10 84.80 -97.70 -63.64
CA THR A 10 83.37 -97.96 -63.94
C THR A 10 82.85 -99.23 -63.30
N GLY A 11 83.70 -100.23 -63.05
CA GLY A 11 83.33 -101.46 -62.35
C GLY A 11 82.95 -101.27 -60.88
N VAL A 12 83.56 -100.31 -60.17
CA VAL A 12 83.30 -100.10 -58.73
C VAL A 12 82.01 -99.31 -58.46
N VAL A 13 81.59 -98.43 -59.38
CA VAL A 13 80.36 -97.64 -59.20
C VAL A 13 79.09 -98.45 -59.48
N VAL A 14 79.15 -99.45 -60.36
CA VAL A 14 78.01 -100.34 -60.62
C VAL A 14 77.82 -101.37 -59.50
N ALA A 15 78.90 -101.80 -58.83
CA ALA A 15 78.79 -102.72 -57.70
C ALA A 15 78.14 -102.08 -56.46
N ALA A 16 78.30 -100.77 -56.24
CA ALA A 16 77.71 -100.08 -55.09
C ALA A 16 76.22 -99.76 -55.26
N PHE A 17 75.70 -99.67 -56.50
CA PHE A 17 74.29 -99.35 -56.75
C PHE A 17 73.36 -100.57 -56.78
N VAL A 18 73.92 -101.78 -56.91
CA VAL A 18 73.14 -103.03 -56.99
C VAL A 18 72.92 -103.68 -55.61
N TRP A 19 73.65 -103.25 -54.57
CA TRP A 19 73.54 -103.85 -53.22
C TRP A 19 72.54 -103.16 -52.28
N SER A 20 71.80 -102.15 -52.72
CA SER A 20 70.79 -101.47 -51.87
C SER A 20 69.36 -102.02 -51.97
N ASP A 21 69.14 -103.15 -52.66
CA ASP A 21 67.79 -103.66 -52.94
C ASP A 21 67.47 -105.05 -52.35
N GLU A 22 68.28 -105.59 -51.44
CA GLU A 22 68.07 -106.97 -50.95
C GLU A 22 68.27 -107.19 -49.45
N ILE A 23 67.64 -106.32 -48.65
CA ILE A 23 67.18 -106.63 -47.28
C ILE A 23 65.72 -106.10 -47.20
N PHE A 24 64.73 -106.62 -47.94
CA PHE A 24 64.23 -108.00 -48.04
C PHE A 24 64.20 -108.72 -46.68
N GLY A 25 63.06 -109.15 -46.13
CA GLY A 25 61.69 -109.22 -46.64
C GLY A 25 60.71 -109.37 -45.46
N GLY A 26 59.39 -109.47 -45.60
CA GLY A 26 58.58 -109.80 -46.77
C GLY A 26 57.49 -110.80 -46.34
N SER A 27 56.22 -110.39 -46.41
CA SER A 27 55.03 -111.21 -46.78
C SER A 27 53.76 -110.36 -46.56
N ALA A 28 53.21 -109.76 -47.62
CA ALA A 28 52.28 -110.35 -48.61
C ALA A 28 50.83 -110.40 -48.11
N ALA A 29 49.96 -109.52 -48.61
CA ALA A 29 49.10 -109.83 -49.75
C ALA A 29 48.00 -108.76 -50.00
N ALA A 30 47.78 -108.51 -51.30
CA ALA A 30 46.53 -108.13 -51.96
C ALA A 30 45.97 -106.68 -51.84
N ALA A 31 46.24 -105.93 -52.92
CA ALA A 31 45.39 -104.97 -53.65
C ALA A 31 43.95 -104.70 -53.15
N THR A 32 43.53 -103.42 -53.15
CA THR A 32 42.71 -102.78 -54.22
C THR A 32 42.28 -101.35 -53.77
N ASN A 33 42.30 -100.41 -54.73
CA ASN A 33 41.88 -99.00 -54.75
C ASN A 33 40.85 -98.47 -53.70
N GLY A 34 41.08 -97.24 -53.20
CA GLY A 34 40.04 -96.42 -52.57
C GLY A 34 40.56 -95.18 -51.82
N SER A 35 40.14 -93.99 -52.26
CA SER A 35 40.43 -92.65 -51.73
C SER A 35 40.18 -92.49 -50.21
N GLY A 36 41.19 -92.05 -49.43
CA GLY A 36 41.08 -91.81 -47.98
C GLY A 36 41.81 -90.53 -47.54
N ARG A 37 41.09 -89.65 -46.84
CA ARG A 37 41.54 -88.32 -46.35
C ARG A 37 42.58 -88.44 -45.23
N ALA A 38 43.54 -87.51 -45.18
CA ALA A 38 44.48 -87.36 -44.08
C ALA A 38 43.78 -86.90 -42.77
N THR A 39 44.01 -87.61 -41.67
CA THR A 39 43.46 -87.29 -40.33
C THR A 39 44.58 -87.21 -39.28
N HIS A 40 44.48 -86.24 -38.35
CA HIS A 40 45.47 -85.96 -37.29
C HIS A 40 44.83 -86.04 -35.88
N THR A 41 45.56 -86.58 -34.89
CA THR A 41 45.03 -86.87 -33.54
C THR A 41 45.08 -85.64 -32.62
N VAL A 42 43.92 -85.21 -32.09
CA VAL A 42 43.77 -84.02 -31.21
C VAL A 42 43.86 -84.36 -29.71
N ARG A 43 44.38 -83.43 -28.88
CA ARG A 43 44.42 -83.51 -27.41
C ARG A 43 43.42 -82.53 -26.76
N ARG A 44 42.80 -82.93 -25.64
CA ARG A 44 41.92 -82.08 -24.84
C ARG A 44 42.72 -81.29 -23.80
N GLY A 45 42.53 -79.97 -23.76
CA GLY A 45 43.02 -79.06 -22.73
C GLY A 45 42.02 -77.92 -22.49
N ASN A 46 42.06 -77.26 -21.34
CA ASN A 46 41.18 -76.12 -21.07
C ASN A 46 41.56 -74.93 -21.95
N LEU A 47 40.69 -74.60 -22.90
CA LEU A 47 40.78 -73.38 -23.67
C LEU A 47 40.08 -72.26 -22.87
N LEU A 48 40.85 -71.38 -22.22
CA LEU A 48 40.29 -70.18 -21.62
C LEU A 48 39.98 -69.18 -22.75
N ILE A 49 38.71 -69.12 -23.16
CA ILE A 49 38.23 -68.15 -24.14
C ILE A 49 37.95 -66.84 -23.38
N SER A 50 38.93 -65.94 -23.34
CA SER A 50 38.75 -64.58 -22.83
C SER A 50 38.12 -63.72 -23.93
N ILE A 51 36.81 -63.47 -23.84
CA ILE A 51 36.11 -62.54 -24.74
C ILE A 51 36.11 -61.16 -24.07
N THR A 52 36.93 -60.25 -24.60
CA THR A 52 36.93 -58.85 -24.17
C THR A 52 35.79 -58.13 -24.88
N GLU A 53 34.60 -58.17 -24.27
CA GLU A 53 33.45 -57.43 -24.79
C GLU A 53 33.54 -55.95 -24.39
N ARG A 54 33.41 -55.07 -25.39
CA ARG A 54 33.27 -53.63 -25.15
C ARG A 54 31.79 -53.34 -24.95
N GLY A 55 31.37 -53.23 -23.69
CA GLY A 55 30.03 -52.79 -23.32
C GLY A 55 29.98 -51.29 -22.99
N THR A 56 28.84 -50.65 -23.23
CA THR A 56 28.59 -49.26 -22.80
C THR A 56 27.78 -49.28 -21.51
N LEU A 57 28.31 -48.67 -20.44
CA LEU A 57 27.56 -48.47 -19.20
C LEU A 57 26.42 -47.47 -19.43
N LYS A 58 25.19 -47.88 -19.09
CA LYS A 58 24.01 -47.00 -19.06
C LYS A 58 23.44 -46.97 -17.64
N THR A 59 23.03 -45.78 -17.20
CA THR A 59 22.39 -45.60 -15.89
C THR A 59 20.97 -46.16 -15.88
N LEU A 60 20.63 -46.93 -14.84
CA LEU A 60 19.29 -47.53 -14.69
C LEU A 60 18.21 -46.50 -14.35
N LYS A 61 18.56 -45.47 -13.57
CA LYS A 61 17.68 -44.35 -13.19
C LYS A 61 18.43 -43.04 -13.44
N SER A 62 17.87 -42.22 -14.31
CA SER A 62 18.37 -40.88 -14.61
C SER A 62 17.27 -39.87 -14.27
N THR A 63 17.59 -38.89 -13.43
CA THR A 63 16.68 -37.83 -13.04
C THR A 63 17.23 -36.51 -13.57
N GLN A 64 16.45 -35.82 -14.40
CA GLN A 64 16.82 -34.50 -14.89
C GLN A 64 16.40 -33.44 -13.87
N ILE A 65 17.38 -32.71 -13.33
CA ILE A 65 17.14 -31.57 -12.45
C ILE A 65 17.04 -30.32 -13.33
N ARG A 66 15.97 -29.54 -13.17
CA ARG A 66 15.75 -28.27 -13.88
C ARG A 66 15.61 -27.15 -12.87
N ALA A 67 16.17 -25.99 -13.18
CA ALA A 67 15.95 -24.79 -12.37
C ALA A 67 14.53 -24.27 -12.56
N GLU A 68 13.91 -23.79 -11.49
CA GLU A 68 12.57 -23.18 -11.51
C GLU A 68 12.60 -21.74 -12.05
N THR A 69 13.75 -21.07 -11.91
CA THR A 69 13.96 -19.68 -12.31
C THR A 69 15.10 -19.59 -13.34
N ASN A 70 14.93 -18.71 -14.32
CA ASN A 70 15.98 -18.39 -15.29
C ASN A 70 16.96 -17.39 -14.66
N ALA A 71 18.02 -17.88 -14.03
CA ALA A 71 19.08 -17.07 -13.45
C ALA A 71 20.47 -17.53 -13.94
N LYS A 72 21.45 -16.64 -13.88
CA LYS A 72 22.83 -16.94 -14.30
C LYS A 72 23.45 -17.96 -13.35
N ILE A 73 24.17 -18.94 -13.86
CA ILE A 73 24.88 -19.92 -13.04
C ILE A 73 26.14 -19.26 -12.47
N GLN A 74 26.26 -19.23 -11.15
CA GLN A 74 27.42 -18.71 -10.42
C GLN A 74 28.46 -19.81 -10.20
N SER A 75 28.04 -21.02 -9.83
CA SER A 75 28.93 -22.17 -9.66
C SER A 75 28.23 -23.47 -10.04
N ILE A 76 29.01 -24.44 -10.53
CA ILE A 76 28.54 -25.78 -10.90
C ILE A 76 29.58 -26.82 -10.46
N VAL A 77 29.11 -27.95 -9.94
CA VAL A 77 29.97 -29.07 -9.56
C VAL A 77 30.51 -29.79 -10.80
N ALA A 78 31.77 -30.24 -10.75
CA ALA A 78 32.43 -30.93 -11.87
C ALA A 78 31.75 -32.26 -12.23
N GLU A 79 31.79 -32.61 -13.51
CA GLU A 79 31.22 -33.86 -14.02
C GLU A 79 31.91 -35.09 -13.40
N GLY A 80 31.13 -36.13 -13.10
CA GLY A 80 31.63 -37.37 -12.48
C GLY A 80 31.79 -37.32 -10.94
N THR A 81 31.46 -36.20 -10.30
CA THR A 81 31.50 -36.07 -8.83
C THR A 81 30.38 -36.88 -8.17
N LYS A 82 30.72 -37.68 -7.15
CA LYS A 82 29.72 -38.37 -6.30
C LYS A 82 29.14 -37.38 -5.30
N VAL A 83 27.84 -37.17 -5.35
CA VAL A 83 27.11 -36.22 -4.48
C VAL A 83 26.07 -36.94 -3.64
N LYS A 84 25.80 -36.41 -2.45
CA LYS A 84 24.74 -36.91 -1.55
C LYS A 84 23.46 -36.09 -1.71
N GLN A 85 22.35 -36.65 -1.25
CA GLN A 85 21.08 -35.93 -1.22
C GLN A 85 21.20 -34.69 -0.32
N GLY A 86 20.85 -33.53 -0.86
CA GLY A 86 20.92 -32.24 -0.17
C GLY A 86 22.19 -31.42 -0.45
N GLU A 87 23.16 -31.96 -1.18
CA GLU A 87 24.33 -31.20 -1.61
C GLU A 87 23.99 -30.25 -2.77
N VAL A 88 24.58 -29.05 -2.74
CA VAL A 88 24.36 -28.01 -3.75
C VAL A 88 25.09 -28.40 -5.03
N LEU A 89 24.34 -28.60 -6.10
CA LEU A 89 24.88 -28.97 -7.42
C LEU A 89 25.16 -27.77 -8.31
N VAL A 90 24.31 -26.75 -8.20
CA VAL A 90 24.36 -25.51 -8.99
C VAL A 90 23.96 -24.36 -8.07
N GLU A 91 24.78 -23.32 -7.99
CA GLU A 91 24.40 -22.05 -7.37
C GLU A 91 24.03 -21.04 -8.48
N LEU A 92 22.86 -20.43 -8.36
CA LEU A 92 22.38 -19.39 -9.26
C LEU A 92 22.65 -18.01 -8.65
N ASP A 93 22.92 -17.02 -9.50
CA ASP A 93 23.15 -15.63 -9.09
C ASP A 93 21.90 -15.06 -8.41
N LYS A 94 22.08 -14.57 -7.18
CA LYS A 94 21.02 -14.07 -6.30
C LYS A 94 20.86 -12.56 -6.38
N THR A 95 21.73 -11.84 -7.10
CA THR A 95 21.75 -10.36 -7.07
C THR A 95 20.43 -9.73 -7.51
N ASP A 96 19.81 -10.20 -8.59
CA ASP A 96 18.52 -9.63 -9.05
C ASP A 96 17.38 -9.94 -8.07
N ALA A 97 17.32 -11.17 -7.54
CA ALA A 97 16.33 -11.54 -6.53
C ALA A 97 16.51 -10.77 -5.20
N GLN A 98 17.76 -10.49 -4.80
CA GLN A 98 18.07 -9.65 -3.65
C GLN A 98 17.65 -8.20 -3.88
N ARG A 99 17.90 -7.64 -5.07
CA ARG A 99 17.44 -6.29 -5.45
C ARG A 99 15.91 -6.18 -5.42
N GLU A 100 15.20 -7.16 -5.95
CA GLU A 100 13.73 -7.20 -5.89
C GLU A 100 13.24 -7.29 -4.44
N LEU A 101 13.88 -8.12 -3.61
CA LEU A 101 13.55 -8.25 -2.20
C LEU A 101 13.77 -6.92 -1.44
N GLU A 102 14.90 -6.25 -1.67
CA GLU A 102 15.18 -4.93 -1.11
C GLU A 102 14.16 -3.89 -1.57
N GLN A 103 13.80 -3.90 -2.86
CA GLN A 103 12.78 -3.02 -3.41
C GLN A 103 11.41 -3.24 -2.74
N PHE A 104 10.98 -4.50 -2.57
CA PHE A 104 9.74 -4.82 -1.87
C PHE A 104 9.82 -4.46 -0.37
N ALA A 105 10.95 -4.68 0.29
CA ALA A 105 11.14 -4.30 1.69
C ALA A 105 11.04 -2.78 1.88
N ASN A 106 11.65 -2.02 0.97
CA ASN A 106 11.53 -0.55 0.94
C ASN A 106 10.09 -0.11 0.69
N GLN A 107 9.40 -0.74 -0.26
CA GLN A 107 8.01 -0.43 -0.57
C GLN A 107 7.07 -0.72 0.61
N VAL A 108 7.27 -1.84 1.32
CA VAL A 108 6.52 -2.17 2.54
C VAL A 108 6.78 -1.14 3.63
N THR A 109 8.04 -0.72 3.81
CA THR A 109 8.41 0.29 4.80
C THR A 109 7.76 1.63 4.49
N GLN A 110 7.77 2.04 3.22
CA GLN A 110 7.10 3.25 2.77
C GLN A 110 5.58 3.20 2.99
N LEU A 111 4.91 2.10 2.59
CA LEU A 111 3.47 1.94 2.78
C LEU A 111 3.08 1.92 4.26
N LYS A 112 3.91 1.34 5.13
CA LYS A 112 3.71 1.40 6.58
C LYS A 112 3.83 2.82 7.12
N ALA A 113 4.80 3.59 6.64
CA ALA A 113 4.95 5.00 7.01
C ALA A 113 3.75 5.84 6.53
N GLU A 114 3.30 5.63 5.29
CA GLU A 114 2.10 6.28 4.74
C GLU A 114 0.84 5.94 5.53
N LEU A 115 0.64 4.68 5.92
CA LEU A 115 -0.47 4.27 6.75
C LEU A 115 -0.41 4.89 8.15
N LYS A 116 0.77 4.96 8.77
CA LYS A 116 0.96 5.64 10.06
C LYS A 116 0.65 7.14 9.96
N SER A 117 1.11 7.81 8.90
CA SER A 117 0.81 9.23 8.68
C SER A 117 -0.68 9.46 8.46
N ALA A 118 -1.32 8.63 7.62
CA ALA A 118 -2.76 8.75 7.34
C ALA A 118 -3.63 8.49 8.58
N THR A 119 -3.26 7.54 9.43
CA THR A 119 -3.98 7.26 10.70
C THR A 119 -3.79 8.38 11.73
N THR A 120 -2.59 8.96 11.79
CA THR A 120 -2.31 10.11 12.66
C THR A 120 -3.10 11.33 12.20
N GLU A 121 -3.09 11.63 10.90
CA GLU A 121 -3.86 12.72 10.29
C GLU A 121 -5.37 12.55 10.53
N GLN A 122 -5.88 11.34 10.37
CA GLN A 122 -7.28 11.03 10.67
C GLN A 122 -7.62 11.30 12.14
N THR A 123 -6.73 10.94 13.07
CA THR A 123 -6.93 11.16 14.51
C THR A 123 -6.94 12.66 14.83
N ILE A 124 -5.96 13.41 14.31
CA ILE A 124 -5.90 14.86 14.43
C ILE A 124 -7.18 15.50 13.90
N GLN A 125 -7.65 15.07 12.73
CA GLN A 125 -8.87 15.59 12.12
C GLN A 125 -10.11 15.31 12.98
N ILE A 126 -10.20 14.13 13.62
CA ILE A 126 -11.30 13.80 14.54
C ILE A 126 -11.27 14.72 15.77
N ASP A 127 -10.09 14.93 16.35
CA ASP A 127 -9.93 15.78 17.54
C ASP A 127 -10.20 17.26 17.22
N GLN A 128 -9.76 17.73 16.06
CA GLN A 128 -10.09 19.07 15.56
C GLN A 128 -11.60 19.22 15.36
N ASN A 129 -12.26 18.27 14.70
CA ASN A 129 -13.72 18.29 14.52
C ASN A 129 -14.46 18.30 15.86
N LYS A 130 -13.99 17.51 16.84
CA LYS A 130 -14.58 17.50 18.18
C LYS A 130 -14.42 18.86 18.88
N THR A 131 -13.22 19.41 18.85
CA THR A 131 -12.91 20.72 19.44
C THR A 131 -13.75 21.82 18.79
N ASP A 132 -13.89 21.79 17.47
CA ASP A 132 -14.70 22.75 16.71
C ASP A 132 -16.19 22.64 17.02
N MET A 133 -16.69 21.42 17.25
CA MET A 133 -18.06 21.18 17.70
C MET A 133 -18.30 21.72 19.11
N GLU A 134 -17.36 21.51 20.02
CA GLU A 134 -17.43 22.03 21.38
C GLU A 134 -17.37 23.56 21.40
N LYS A 135 -16.48 24.18 20.62
CA LYS A 135 -16.41 25.64 20.46
C LYS A 135 -17.73 26.22 19.93
N ALA A 136 -18.31 25.62 18.90
CA ALA A 136 -19.58 26.10 18.34
C ALA A 136 -20.76 25.91 19.31
N ARG A 137 -20.73 24.85 20.13
CA ARG A 137 -21.72 24.66 21.19
C ARG A 137 -21.59 25.72 22.28
N LEU A 138 -20.35 25.99 22.73
CA LEU A 138 -20.09 27.00 23.75
C LEU A 138 -20.46 28.41 23.25
N ASP A 139 -20.17 28.72 21.99
CA ASP A 139 -20.55 30.00 21.39
C ASP A 139 -22.09 30.17 21.40
N LEU A 140 -22.84 29.15 20.98
CA LEU A 140 -24.30 29.16 21.08
C LEU A 140 -24.77 29.39 22.52
N GLU A 141 -24.20 28.67 23.49
CA GLU A 141 -24.55 28.82 24.90
C GLU A 141 -24.28 30.24 25.41
N ILE A 142 -23.10 30.79 25.11
CA ILE A 142 -22.74 32.17 25.46
C ILE A 142 -23.74 33.17 24.87
N LYS A 143 -24.09 33.03 23.59
CA LYS A 143 -25.06 33.94 22.95
C LYS A 143 -26.45 33.82 23.54
N THR A 144 -26.90 32.61 23.90
CA THR A 144 -28.19 32.44 24.59
C THR A 144 -28.19 33.05 26.00
N VAL A 145 -27.07 32.95 26.72
CA VAL A 145 -26.91 33.58 28.03
C VAL A 145 -26.85 35.11 27.91
N GLU A 146 -26.20 35.64 26.88
CA GLU A 146 -26.20 37.09 26.60
C GLU A 146 -27.62 37.60 26.28
N GLU A 147 -28.42 36.85 25.50
CA GLU A 147 -29.81 37.20 25.20
C GLU A 147 -30.68 37.19 26.46
N THR A 148 -30.58 36.14 27.28
CA THR A 148 -31.33 36.06 28.55
C THR A 148 -30.93 37.15 29.53
N LYS A 149 -29.63 37.44 29.66
CA LYS A 149 -29.13 38.57 30.47
C LYS A 149 -29.74 39.90 30.00
N LEU A 150 -29.81 40.13 28.68
CA LEU A 150 -30.39 41.36 28.15
C LEU A 150 -31.86 41.49 28.59
N LEU A 151 -32.63 40.41 28.47
CA LEU A 151 -34.07 40.39 28.78
C LEU A 151 -34.36 40.52 30.28
N GLU A 152 -33.58 39.83 31.12
CA GLU A 152 -33.87 39.71 32.55
C GLU A 152 -33.19 40.78 33.41
N ALA A 153 -32.01 41.26 33.01
CA ALA A 153 -31.21 42.18 33.80
C ALA A 153 -31.08 43.56 33.15
N ASP A 154 -30.57 43.62 31.91
CA ASP A 154 -30.15 44.89 31.32
C ASP A 154 -31.36 45.77 30.93
N ILE A 155 -32.40 45.22 30.30
CA ILE A 155 -33.62 45.97 29.93
C ILE A 155 -34.34 46.49 31.18
N PRO A 156 -34.67 45.68 32.20
CA PRO A 156 -35.32 46.19 33.41
C PRO A 156 -34.47 47.21 34.18
N ALA A 157 -33.14 47.09 34.15
CA ALA A 157 -32.25 48.08 34.74
C ALA A 157 -32.33 49.44 34.03
N GLU A 158 -32.27 49.45 32.70
CA GLU A 158 -32.38 50.68 31.90
C GLU A 158 -33.78 51.31 31.99
N GLU A 159 -34.84 50.52 31.95
CA GLU A 159 -36.22 51.02 32.12
C GLU A 159 -36.42 51.67 33.49
N ARG A 160 -35.88 51.07 34.56
CA ARG A 160 -35.91 51.67 35.90
C ARG A 160 -35.13 52.99 35.96
N LYS A 161 -33.95 53.04 35.33
CA LYS A 161 -33.12 54.25 35.28
C LYS A 161 -33.82 55.39 34.54
N LEU A 162 -34.40 55.12 33.38
CA LEU A 162 -35.17 56.10 32.60
C LEU A 162 -36.40 56.59 33.37
N LYS A 163 -37.11 55.66 34.05
CA LYS A 163 -38.25 56.02 34.89
C LYS A 163 -37.83 56.93 36.05
N LEU A 164 -36.73 56.59 36.74
CA LEU A 164 -36.21 57.42 37.83
C LEU A 164 -35.83 58.82 37.33
N SER A 165 -35.19 58.92 36.15
CA SER A 165 -34.84 60.21 35.56
C SER A 165 -36.07 61.07 35.23
N ILE A 166 -37.18 60.45 34.80
CA ILE A 166 -38.44 61.17 34.59
C ILE A 166 -39.02 61.62 35.93
N GLU A 167 -39.07 60.73 36.93
CA GLU A 167 -39.61 61.06 38.26
C GLU A 167 -38.82 62.18 38.95
N GLU A 168 -37.50 62.20 38.80
CA GLU A 168 -36.63 63.28 39.27
C GLU A 168 -36.92 64.60 38.54
N ALA A 169 -37.09 64.56 37.22
CA ALA A 169 -37.42 65.74 36.42
C ALA A 169 -38.83 66.28 36.68
N GLU A 170 -39.81 65.39 36.89
CA GLU A 170 -41.17 65.73 37.31
C GLU A 170 -41.15 66.41 38.69
N THR A 171 -40.45 65.82 39.65
CA THR A 171 -40.30 66.40 41.00
C THR A 171 -39.63 67.77 40.95
N ALA A 172 -38.60 67.94 40.10
CA ALA A 172 -37.94 69.22 39.90
C ALA A 172 -38.86 70.26 39.24
N LEU A 173 -39.69 69.83 38.29
CA LEU A 173 -40.70 70.67 37.65
C LEU A 173 -41.76 71.14 38.65
N ASP A 174 -42.26 70.24 39.49
CA ASP A 174 -43.27 70.58 40.49
C ASP A 174 -42.73 71.56 41.53
N ARG A 175 -41.48 71.38 41.98
CA ARG A 175 -40.79 72.37 42.84
C ARG A 175 -40.68 73.73 42.16
N ALA A 176 -40.22 73.76 40.91
CA ALA A 176 -40.08 75.02 40.17
C ALA A 176 -41.45 75.71 39.93
N ARG A 177 -42.53 74.94 39.75
CA ARG A 177 -43.90 75.47 39.66
C ARG A 177 -44.34 76.11 40.97
N ASP A 178 -44.07 75.46 42.10
CA ASP A 178 -44.42 76.01 43.41
C ASP A 178 -43.60 77.26 43.74
N ASP A 179 -42.31 77.30 43.36
CA ASP A 179 -41.46 78.50 43.46
C ASP A 179 -42.02 79.68 42.65
N VAL A 180 -42.53 79.43 41.44
CA VAL A 180 -43.18 80.46 40.61
C VAL A 180 -44.47 80.96 41.26
N LYS A 181 -45.29 80.08 41.87
CA LYS A 181 -46.49 80.50 42.61
C LYS A 181 -46.13 81.35 43.83
N ALA A 182 -45.10 80.95 44.58
CA ALA A 182 -44.63 81.69 45.75
C ALA A 182 -44.06 83.06 45.35
N SER A 183 -43.21 83.11 44.31
CA SER A 183 -42.63 84.36 43.82
C SER A 183 -43.68 85.31 43.23
N ALA A 184 -44.71 84.78 42.56
CA ALA A 184 -45.83 85.58 42.05
C ALA A 184 -46.60 86.27 43.19
N ARG A 185 -46.90 85.54 44.28
CA ARG A 185 -47.56 86.12 45.46
C ARG A 185 -46.71 87.19 46.14
N LEU A 186 -45.42 86.94 46.31
CA LEU A 186 -44.50 87.90 46.94
C LEU A 186 -44.26 89.14 46.07
N LEU A 187 -44.35 89.01 44.75
CA LEU A 187 -44.29 90.15 43.82
C LEU A 187 -45.52 91.05 43.96
N GLU A 188 -46.72 90.47 44.11
CA GLU A 188 -47.97 91.19 44.36
C GLU A 188 -47.92 91.94 45.70
N GLU A 189 -47.38 91.30 46.74
CA GLU A 189 -47.13 91.89 48.05
C GLU A 189 -45.91 92.87 48.07
N LYS A 190 -45.23 93.05 46.92
CA LYS A 190 -44.04 93.92 46.70
C LYS A 190 -42.78 93.56 47.52
N PHE A 191 -42.66 92.33 47.99
CA PHE A 191 -41.49 91.83 48.72
C PHE A 191 -40.36 91.32 47.80
N VAL A 192 -40.62 91.12 46.50
CA VAL A 192 -39.69 90.55 45.52
C VAL A 192 -39.66 91.43 44.25
N THR A 193 -38.53 91.46 43.54
CA THR A 193 -38.40 92.25 42.29
C THR A 193 -38.93 91.51 41.06
N GLU A 194 -39.30 92.25 40.01
CA GLU A 194 -39.71 91.65 38.72
C GLU A 194 -38.60 90.77 38.11
N ASN A 195 -37.33 91.14 38.32
CA ASN A 195 -36.20 90.35 37.85
C ASN A 195 -36.11 88.98 38.56
N ASP A 196 -36.33 88.94 39.87
CA ASP A 196 -36.31 87.68 40.63
C ASP A 196 -37.45 86.75 40.20
N HIS A 197 -38.65 87.29 39.97
CA HIS A 197 -39.76 86.51 39.42
C HIS A 197 -39.43 85.98 38.01
N LYS A 198 -38.83 86.81 37.13
CA LYS A 198 -38.36 86.36 35.81
C LYS A 198 -37.34 85.22 35.91
N GLN A 199 -36.44 85.23 36.89
CA GLN A 199 -35.52 84.10 37.11
C GLN A 199 -36.26 82.82 37.50
N THR A 200 -37.29 82.89 38.35
CA THR A 200 -38.10 81.71 38.68
C THR A 200 -38.84 81.14 37.47
N LEU A 201 -39.37 82.00 36.58
CA LEU A 201 -39.99 81.57 35.32
C LEU A 201 -38.97 80.91 34.37
N LEU A 202 -37.76 81.44 34.28
CA LEU A 202 -36.69 80.81 33.49
C LEU A 202 -36.31 79.43 34.05
N ASN A 203 -36.29 79.28 35.38
CA ASN A 203 -36.03 77.99 36.02
C ASN A 203 -37.15 76.98 35.77
N LEU A 204 -38.42 77.42 35.82
CA LEU A 204 -39.56 76.59 35.43
C LEU A 204 -39.40 76.08 33.99
N LYS A 205 -39.12 76.98 33.05
CA LYS A 205 -38.93 76.60 31.63
C LYS A 205 -37.75 75.64 31.43
N LYS A 206 -36.66 75.81 32.19
CA LYS A 206 -35.55 74.84 32.20
C LYS A 206 -36.01 73.47 32.70
N ALA A 207 -36.77 73.42 33.80
CA ALA A 207 -37.29 72.18 34.36
C ALA A 207 -38.26 71.47 33.40
N GLU A 208 -39.12 72.22 32.70
CA GLU A 208 -40.01 71.69 31.65
C GLU A 208 -39.21 71.07 30.50
N ASN A 209 -38.18 71.79 30.02
CA ASN A 209 -37.30 71.24 28.98
C ASN A 209 -36.57 69.98 29.45
N THR A 210 -36.12 69.92 30.71
CA THR A 210 -35.45 68.72 31.23
C THR A 210 -36.40 67.52 31.32
N LEU A 211 -37.66 67.74 31.74
CA LEU A 211 -38.67 66.69 31.71
C LEU A 211 -38.92 66.21 30.28
N GLN A 212 -39.12 67.14 29.35
CA GLN A 212 -39.34 66.82 27.94
C GLN A 212 -38.17 66.01 27.37
N THR A 213 -36.92 66.35 27.70
CA THR A 213 -35.75 65.57 27.27
C THR A 213 -35.76 64.15 27.84
N ALA A 214 -36.07 63.99 29.12
CA ALA A 214 -36.13 62.67 29.76
C ALA A 214 -37.26 61.79 29.17
N GLU A 215 -38.42 62.39 28.86
CA GLU A 215 -39.52 61.71 28.17
C GLU A 215 -39.13 61.29 26.74
N MET A 216 -38.50 62.20 25.98
CA MET A 216 -38.02 61.90 24.63
C MET A 216 -36.97 60.78 24.64
N GLU A 217 -36.08 60.75 25.62
CA GLU A 217 -35.10 59.68 25.80
C GLU A 217 -35.77 58.32 26.06
N LYS A 218 -36.80 58.29 26.92
CA LYS A 218 -37.59 57.07 27.15
C LYS A 218 -38.29 56.59 25.87
N VAL A 219 -38.94 57.49 25.14
CA VAL A 219 -39.62 57.15 23.87
C VAL A 219 -38.61 56.63 22.85
N SER A 220 -37.44 57.26 22.74
CA SER A 220 -36.35 56.81 21.86
C SER A 220 -35.86 55.40 22.23
N TYR A 221 -35.70 55.15 23.54
CA TYR A 221 -35.32 53.84 24.05
C TYR A 221 -36.34 52.76 23.69
N GLU A 222 -37.62 52.99 24.01
CA GLU A 222 -38.69 52.01 23.78
C GLU A 222 -38.93 51.73 22.29
N ARG A 223 -38.88 52.77 21.45
CA ARG A 223 -39.22 52.66 20.03
C ARG A 223 -38.07 52.13 19.19
N PHE A 224 -36.82 52.46 19.54
CA PHE A 224 -35.67 52.17 18.69
C PHE A 224 -34.62 51.30 19.38
N LYS A 225 -34.10 51.71 20.54
CA LYS A 225 -32.95 51.04 21.15
C LYS A 225 -33.30 49.63 21.65
N ARG A 226 -34.35 49.49 22.45
CA ARG A 226 -34.82 48.21 22.97
C ARG A 226 -35.09 47.16 21.87
N PRO A 227 -35.91 47.44 20.83
CA PRO A 227 -36.16 46.45 19.79
C PRO A 227 -34.91 46.15 18.95
N LEU A 228 -34.03 47.14 18.73
CA LEU A 228 -32.76 46.92 18.03
C LEU A 228 -31.85 45.96 18.81
N ASP A 229 -31.66 46.20 20.11
CA ASP A 229 -30.79 45.39 20.96
C ASP A 229 -31.29 43.93 21.04
N ILE A 230 -32.60 43.74 21.22
CA ILE A 230 -33.24 42.41 21.22
C ILE A 230 -33.01 41.72 19.87
N ARG A 231 -33.22 42.42 18.75
CA ARG A 231 -33.02 41.83 17.42
C ARG A 231 -31.57 41.44 17.19
N GLN A 232 -30.62 42.29 17.55
CA GLN A 232 -29.19 41.99 17.39
C GLN A 232 -28.77 40.76 18.18
N LYS A 233 -29.17 40.65 19.45
CA LYS A 233 -28.83 39.48 20.28
C LYS A 233 -29.51 38.21 19.77
N ARG A 234 -30.77 38.29 19.36
CA ARG A 234 -31.49 37.15 18.78
C ARG A 234 -30.88 36.68 17.46
N GLU A 235 -30.48 37.61 16.60
CA GLU A 235 -29.78 37.30 15.34
C GLU A 235 -28.43 36.63 15.62
N ALA A 236 -27.68 37.09 16.63
CA ALA A 236 -26.44 36.45 17.05
C ALA A 236 -26.66 35.01 17.56
N VAL A 237 -27.74 34.76 18.32
CA VAL A 237 -28.11 33.40 18.77
C VAL A 237 -28.43 32.50 17.58
N GLU A 238 -29.22 32.98 16.62
CA GLU A 238 -29.58 32.19 15.43
C GLU A 238 -28.40 31.98 14.49
N GLU A 239 -27.45 32.91 14.41
CA GLU A 239 -26.18 32.70 13.71
C GLU A 239 -25.33 31.61 14.38
N ALA A 240 -25.13 31.69 15.71
CA ALA A 240 -24.39 30.68 16.46
C ALA A 240 -25.04 29.29 16.32
N LYS A 241 -26.38 29.24 16.35
CA LYS A 241 -27.16 28.01 16.16
C LYS A 241 -27.01 27.42 14.77
N ARG A 242 -27.02 28.26 13.72
CA ARG A 242 -26.72 27.84 12.34
C ARG A 242 -25.29 27.31 12.24
N GLY A 243 -24.33 27.97 12.88
CA GLY A 243 -22.94 27.53 12.94
C GLY A 243 -22.79 26.15 13.58
N TRP A 244 -23.43 25.93 14.73
CA TRP A 244 -23.44 24.64 15.43
C TRP A 244 -24.11 23.53 14.60
N ASN A 245 -25.30 23.81 14.03
CA ASN A 245 -26.02 22.85 13.20
C ASN A 245 -25.24 22.49 11.92
N GLY A 246 -24.56 23.46 11.32
CA GLY A 246 -23.71 23.25 10.14
C GLY A 246 -22.56 22.29 10.43
N ARG A 247 -21.86 22.48 11.56
CA ARG A 247 -20.76 21.59 11.97
C ARG A 247 -21.27 20.21 12.39
N ARG A 248 -22.44 20.13 13.02
CA ARG A 248 -23.09 18.86 13.40
C ARG A 248 -23.51 18.02 12.20
N SER A 249 -24.01 18.68 11.16
CA SER A 249 -24.58 18.03 9.96
C SER A 249 -23.55 17.82 8.85
N ALA A 250 -22.32 18.31 9.02
CA ALA A 250 -21.26 18.16 8.04
C ALA A 250 -20.99 16.66 7.80
N PRO A 251 -21.09 16.17 6.54
CA PRO A 251 -20.77 14.78 6.25
C PRO A 251 -19.33 14.53 6.66
N ARG A 252 -19.10 13.42 7.38
CA ARG A 252 -17.76 12.95 7.76
C ARG A 252 -16.91 12.89 6.49
N ARG A 253 -16.08 13.91 6.25
CA ARG A 253 -15.14 13.98 5.13
C ARG A 253 -13.99 13.01 5.38
N SER A 254 -14.30 11.72 5.38
CA SER A 254 -13.32 10.65 5.63
C SER A 254 -13.08 9.78 4.40
N SER A 255 -13.43 10.25 3.20
CA SER A 255 -13.03 9.58 1.98
C SER A 255 -11.82 10.33 1.41
N PRO A 256 -10.58 9.83 1.61
CA PRO A 256 -9.49 10.28 0.79
C PRO A 256 -9.90 10.11 -0.68
N PRO A 257 -9.46 10.99 -1.60
CA PRO A 257 -9.66 10.74 -3.01
C PRO A 257 -9.12 9.34 -3.29
N ARG A 258 -9.99 8.44 -3.77
CA ARG A 258 -9.57 7.13 -4.28
C ARG A 258 -8.55 7.43 -5.36
N ARG A 259 -7.26 7.42 -5.01
CA ARG A 259 -6.20 7.29 -6.00
C ARG A 259 -6.57 6.02 -6.73
N ARG A 260 -7.02 6.17 -7.98
CA ARG A 260 -7.15 5.05 -8.92
C ARG A 260 -5.75 4.48 -8.99
N SER A 261 -5.46 3.47 -8.17
CA SER A 261 -4.28 2.66 -8.34
C SER A 261 -4.45 2.07 -9.73
N SER A 262 -3.71 2.60 -10.69
CA SER A 262 -3.44 1.93 -11.96
C SER A 262 -2.59 0.70 -11.65
N SER A 263 -3.13 -0.24 -10.87
CA SER A 263 -2.62 -1.58 -10.81
C SER A 263 -2.99 -2.20 -12.15
N ARG A 264 -2.11 -2.03 -13.14
CA ARG A 264 -1.97 -3.01 -14.21
C ARG A 264 -1.80 -4.35 -13.50
N ARG A 265 -2.90 -5.10 -13.38
CA ARG A 265 -2.84 -6.51 -13.06
C ARG A 265 -1.85 -7.12 -14.06
N PRO A 266 -0.78 -7.80 -13.63
CA PRO A 266 0.03 -8.56 -14.57
C PRO A 266 -0.90 -9.57 -15.25
N SER A 267 -0.93 -9.52 -16.57
CA SER A 267 -1.70 -10.42 -17.43
C SER A 267 -1.35 -11.87 -17.06
N PRO A 268 -2.32 -12.78 -16.88
CA PRO A 268 -1.99 -14.20 -16.76
C PRO A 268 -1.35 -14.66 -18.07
N LEU A 269 -0.17 -15.29 -17.96
CA LEU A 269 0.56 -15.88 -19.09
C LEU A 269 -0.35 -16.85 -19.86
N PRO A 270 -0.30 -16.89 -21.21
CA PRO A 270 -1.17 -17.76 -21.98
C PRO A 270 -0.75 -19.23 -21.80
N ALA A 271 -1.68 -20.04 -21.31
CA ALA A 271 -1.56 -21.50 -21.29
C ALA A 271 -1.37 -22.01 -22.74
N SER A 272 -0.27 -22.72 -22.99
CA SER A 272 0.00 -23.39 -24.25
C SER A 272 -1.07 -24.45 -24.50
N ARG A 273 -1.94 -24.20 -25.50
CA ARG A 273 -2.89 -25.20 -26.00
C ARG A 273 -2.13 -26.21 -26.87
N THR A 274 -1.80 -27.35 -26.30
CA THR A 274 -1.64 -28.59 -27.05
C THR A 274 -3.03 -29.11 -27.43
N SER A 275 -3.39 -29.08 -28.71
CA SER A 275 -4.48 -29.92 -29.22
C SER A 275 -4.24 -30.30 -30.67
N THR A 276 -3.54 -31.42 -30.83
CA THR A 276 -3.92 -32.58 -31.65
C THR A 276 -4.57 -32.29 -33.01
N SER A 277 -3.72 -32.36 -34.04
CA SER A 277 -4.08 -32.70 -35.41
C SER A 277 -5.05 -33.90 -35.46
N ARG A 278 -6.24 -33.68 -36.01
CA ARG A 278 -7.13 -34.75 -36.46
C ARG A 278 -7.57 -34.44 -37.90
N ARG A 279 -6.92 -35.13 -38.84
CA ARG A 279 -7.34 -35.25 -40.25
C ARG A 279 -8.77 -35.82 -40.35
N PRO A 280 -9.62 -35.38 -41.28
CA PRO A 280 -10.72 -36.19 -41.74
C PRO A 280 -10.26 -37.10 -42.88
N ARG A 281 -10.47 -38.40 -42.70
CA ARG A 281 -10.39 -39.43 -43.76
C ARG A 281 -11.65 -39.33 -44.61
N SER A 282 -11.44 -39.32 -45.92
CA SER A 282 -12.44 -39.67 -46.94
C SER A 282 -12.88 -41.14 -46.81
N SER A 283 -14.17 -41.42 -46.99
CA SER A 283 -14.68 -42.47 -47.90
C SER A 283 -16.18 -42.76 -47.72
N ARG A 284 -16.90 -42.73 -48.86
CA ARG A 284 -18.01 -43.61 -49.29
C ARG A 284 -19.27 -43.73 -48.41
N ARG A 285 -20.38 -43.17 -48.91
CA ARG A 285 -21.35 -43.91 -49.73
C ARG A 285 -22.11 -42.94 -50.63
#